data_AF-A0A9P5P2Q7-F1
#
_entry.id   AF-A0A9P5P2Q7-F1
#
_cell.length_a   1.000
_cell.length_b   1.000
_cell.length_c   1.000
_cell.angle_alpha   90.00
_cell.angle_beta   90.00
_cell.angle_gamma   90.00
#
_symmetry.space_group_name_H-M   'P 1'
#
loop_
_entity.id
_entity.type
_entity.pdbx_description
1 polymer ?
#
loop_
_entity_poly.entity_id
_entity_poly.type
_entity_poly.pdbx_seq_one_letter_code
_entity_poly.pdbx_strand_id
1 'polypeptide(L)'
;FHSYLCSMWMSEDIVKMWSAVYRGQRTIFKESDTNMLIEAYHHVLKSKFLHGKRNRRADHLVHTLVVDLLEYCCSKQQRQDNLFEGPNLE
;
A
#
# COMPACT_ATOMS: atom_id res chain seq x y z
N PHE A 1 -5.09 -1.82 -16.85
CA PHE A 1 -4.42 -0.92 -15.90
C PHE A 1 -4.78 0.56 -16.15
N HIS A 2 -4.43 1.16 -17.30
CA HIS A 2 -4.69 2.58 -17.59
C HIS A 2 -6.17 2.99 -17.40
N SER A 3 -7.11 2.24 -17.99
CA SER A 3 -8.55 2.53 -17.84
C SER A 3 -9.03 2.50 -16.38
N TYR A 4 -8.53 1.55 -15.58
CA TYR A 4 -8.85 1.42 -14.16
C TYR A 4 -8.29 2.59 -13.36
N LEU A 5 -7.04 2.98 -13.65
CA LEU A 5 -6.39 4.11 -13.00
C LEU A 5 -7.15 5.41 -13.30
N CYS A 6 -7.53 5.63 -14.56
CA CYS A 6 -8.31 6.79 -14.96
C CYS A 6 -9.69 6.83 -14.31
N SER A 7 -10.42 5.71 -14.26
CA SER A 7 -11.80 5.69 -13.76
C SER A 7 -11.90 5.79 -12.23
N MET A 8 -10.96 5.20 -11.49
CA MET A 8 -11.03 5.09 -10.04
C MET A 8 -10.16 6.13 -9.31
N TRP A 9 -9.03 6.52 -9.89
CA TRP A 9 -7.99 7.28 -9.17
C TRP A 9 -7.70 8.68 -9.74
N MET A 10 -8.21 8.98 -10.93
CA MET A 10 -7.98 10.25 -11.62
C MET A 10 -9.21 11.17 -11.67
N SER A 11 -10.29 10.84 -10.93
CA SER A 11 -11.39 11.79 -10.76
C SER A 11 -10.91 13.02 -9.97
N GLU A 12 -11.54 14.16 -10.21
CA GLU A 12 -11.07 15.44 -9.68
C GLU A 12 -11.01 15.44 -8.14
N ASP A 13 -12.01 14.84 -7.48
CA ASP A 13 -12.07 14.73 -6.02
C ASP A 13 -10.97 13.84 -5.46
N ILE A 14 -10.70 12.69 -6.10
CA ILE A 14 -9.64 11.78 -5.69
C ILE A 14 -8.28 12.44 -5.92
N VAL A 15 -8.06 13.10 -7.06
CA VAL A 15 -6.81 13.82 -7.34
C VAL A 15 -6.56 14.93 -6.31
N LYS A 16 -7.58 15.71 -5.94
CA LYS A 16 -7.49 16.70 -4.85
C LYS A 16 -7.20 16.04 -3.51
N MET A 17 -7.69 14.83 -3.27
CA MET A 17 -7.40 14.07 -2.05
C MET A 17 -5.90 13.75 -1.90
N TRP A 18 -5.24 13.20 -2.94
CA TRP A 18 -3.86 12.72 -2.82
C TRP A 18 -2.77 13.66 -3.34
N SER A 19 -3.08 14.61 -4.25
CA SER A 19 -2.07 15.50 -4.85
C SER A 19 -1.55 16.55 -3.87
N ALA A 20 -0.21 16.71 -3.84
CA ALA A 20 0.48 17.64 -2.94
C ALA A 20 0.11 19.11 -3.17
N VAL A 21 -0.23 19.50 -4.41
CA VAL A 21 -0.59 20.88 -4.77
C VAL A 21 -1.85 21.36 -4.04
N TYR A 22 -2.76 20.43 -3.73
CA TYR A 22 -4.01 20.74 -3.03
C TYR A 22 -3.91 20.57 -1.50
N ARG A 23 -2.72 20.24 -0.95
CA ARG A 23 -2.52 20.02 0.50
C ARG A 23 -2.26 21.31 1.29
N GLY A 24 -2.10 22.47 0.63
CA GLY A 24 -1.66 23.72 1.26
C GLY A 24 -2.52 24.27 2.41
N GLN A 25 -3.74 23.76 2.62
CA GLN A 25 -4.64 24.17 3.72
C GLN A 25 -4.93 23.04 4.73
N ARG A 26 -4.27 21.88 4.65
CA ARG A 26 -4.48 20.78 5.60
C ARG A 26 -3.59 21.00 6.83
N THR A 27 -4.19 20.93 8.02
CA THR A 27 -3.43 20.89 9.28
C THR A 27 -2.75 19.53 9.42
N ILE A 28 -1.59 19.46 10.08
CA ILE A 28 -0.80 18.23 10.32
C ILE A 28 -1.67 17.10 10.95
N PHE A 29 -2.70 17.47 11.71
CA PHE A 29 -3.65 16.54 12.33
C PHE A 29 -4.77 16.05 11.40
N LYS A 30 -4.91 16.63 10.20
CA LYS A 30 -5.74 16.13 9.08
C LYS A 30 -4.91 15.34 8.05
N GLU A 31 -3.61 15.11 8.30
CA GLU A 31 -2.69 14.59 7.28
C GLU A 31 -2.68 13.07 7.11
N SER A 32 -3.27 12.31 8.04
CA SER A 32 -3.30 10.85 7.94
C SER A 32 -4.72 10.33 8.01
N ASP A 33 -5.41 10.35 6.87
CA ASP A 33 -6.50 9.40 6.59
C ASP A 33 -5.93 8.00 6.29
N THR A 34 -4.83 7.62 6.95
CA THR A 34 -4.31 6.26 6.90
C THR A 34 -4.98 5.48 8.00
N ASN A 35 -5.86 4.57 7.59
CA ASN A 35 -6.32 3.53 8.49
C ASN A 35 -5.09 2.79 9.06
N MET A 36 -5.15 2.37 10.33
CA MET A 36 -4.13 1.54 10.99
C MET A 36 -3.67 0.36 10.10
N LEU A 37 -4.58 -0.20 9.30
CA LEU A 37 -4.28 -1.25 8.33
C LEU A 37 -3.30 -0.81 7.23
N ILE A 38 -3.42 0.43 6.73
CA ILE A 38 -2.51 0.98 5.72
C ILE A 38 -1.12 1.19 6.33
N GLU A 39 -1.04 1.62 7.58
CA GLU A 39 0.22 1.78 8.29
C GLU A 39 0.89 0.43 8.55
N ALA A 40 0.15 -0.56 9.06
CA ALA A 40 0.61 -1.93 9.26
C ALA A 40 1.12 -2.53 7.94
N TYR A 41 0.34 -2.37 6.86
CA TYR A 41 0.75 -2.78 5.52
C TYR A 41 2.05 -2.10 5.07
N HIS A 42 2.16 -0.79 5.26
CA HIS A 42 3.37 -0.05 4.88
C HIS A 42 4.59 -0.46 5.73
N HIS A 43 4.40 -0.80 7.01
CA HIS A 43 5.44 -1.35 7.87
C HIS A 43 5.98 -2.70 7.35
N VAL A 44 5.09 -3.60 6.94
CA VAL A 44 5.48 -4.89 6.34
C VAL A 44 6.20 -4.66 5.01
N LEU A 45 5.66 -3.79 4.15
CA LEU A 45 6.26 -3.46 2.86
C LEU A 45 7.68 -2.92 3.02
N LYS A 46 7.85 -1.94 3.92
CA LYS A 46 9.13 -1.30 4.21
C LYS A 46 10.16 -2.27 4.78
N SER A 47 9.75 -3.11 5.73
CA SER A 47 10.66 -4.02 6.45
C SER A 47 11.05 -5.25 5.61
N LYS A 48 10.07 -5.95 5.04
CA LYS A 48 10.29 -7.24 4.37
C LYS A 48 10.72 -7.11 2.92
N PHE A 49 10.20 -6.13 2.18
CA PHE A 49 10.37 -6.07 0.72
C PHE A 49 11.30 -4.93 0.29
N LEU A 50 11.15 -3.74 0.88
CA LEU A 50 11.94 -2.57 0.49
C LEU A 50 13.29 -2.48 1.23
N HIS A 51 13.54 -3.36 2.20
CA HIS A 51 14.79 -3.43 2.99
C HIS A 51 15.11 -2.10 3.69
N GLY A 52 14.09 -1.39 4.17
CA GLY A 52 14.24 -0.11 4.84
C GLY A 52 14.62 1.08 3.94
N LYS A 53 14.82 0.88 2.64
CA LYS A 53 15.15 1.96 1.70
C LYS A 53 13.91 2.79 1.37
N ARG A 54 14.00 4.12 1.53
CA ARG A 54 12.90 5.07 1.28
C ARG A 54 12.64 5.34 -0.20
N ASN A 55 13.69 5.43 -1.03
CA ASN A 55 13.56 5.75 -2.45
C ASN A 55 13.89 4.53 -3.31
N ARG A 56 12.92 4.07 -4.08
CA ARG A 56 13.08 3.04 -5.13
C ARG A 56 12.48 3.61 -6.41
N ARG A 57 12.99 3.18 -7.57
CA ARG A 57 12.38 3.54 -8.85
C ARG A 57 10.95 3.00 -8.92
N ALA A 58 10.06 3.74 -9.59
CA ALA A 58 8.65 3.40 -9.69
C ALA A 58 8.42 2.01 -10.32
N ASP A 59 9.19 1.65 -11.36
CA ASP A 59 9.11 0.35 -12.01
C ASP A 59 9.47 -0.81 -11.06
N HIS A 60 10.51 -0.63 -10.25
CA HIS A 60 10.88 -1.62 -9.25
C HIS A 60 9.84 -1.73 -8.14
N LEU A 61 9.23 -0.62 -7.72
CA LEU A 61 8.10 -0.66 -6.78
C LEU A 61 6.92 -1.43 -7.34
N VAL A 62 6.55 -1.19 -8.60
CA VAL A 62 5.46 -1.91 -9.27
C VAL A 62 5.78 -3.41 -9.34
N HIS A 63 7.01 -3.78 -9.73
CA HIS A 63 7.43 -5.18 -9.73
C HIS A 63 7.29 -5.81 -8.35
N THR A 64 7.82 -5.19 -7.31
CA THR A 64 7.77 -5.75 -5.95
C THR A 64 6.34 -5.85 -5.41
N LEU A 65 5.48 -4.89 -5.71
CA LEU A 65 4.08 -4.93 -5.30
C LEU A 65 3.26 -6.01 -6.04
N VAL A 66 3.58 -6.28 -7.30
CA VAL A 66 2.81 -7.21 -8.14
C VAL A 66 3.36 -8.63 -8.07
N VAL A 67 4.67 -8.81 -8.00
CA VAL A 67 5.30 -10.14 -8.03
C VAL A 67 5.57 -10.61 -6.61
N ASP A 68 6.53 -9.97 -5.94
CA ASP A 68 7.07 -10.43 -4.67
C ASP A 68 6.01 -10.42 -3.55
N LEU A 69 5.21 -9.36 -3.49
CA LEU A 69 4.19 -9.20 -2.46
C LEU A 69 2.98 -10.13 -2.69
N LEU A 70 2.51 -10.30 -3.93
CA LEU A 70 1.39 -11.21 -4.20
C LEU A 70 1.76 -12.66 -3.87
N GLU A 71 2.95 -13.10 -4.27
CA GLU A 71 3.45 -14.44 -3.95
C GLU A 71 3.54 -14.65 -2.43
N TYR A 72 4.03 -13.66 -1.69
CA TYR A 72 4.07 -13.70 -0.24
C TYR A 72 2.66 -13.80 0.37
N CYS A 73 1.70 -13.00 -0.09
CA CYS A 73 0.32 -13.04 0.41
C CYS A 73 -0.35 -14.39 0.13
N CYS A 74 -0.19 -14.94 -1.07
CA CYS A 74 -0.71 -16.28 -1.41
C CYS A 74 -0.07 -17.36 -0.52
N SER A 75 1.25 -17.31 -0.34
CA SER A 75 1.97 -18.25 0.52
C SER A 75 1.55 -18.14 1.97
N LYS A 76 1.32 -16.92 2.48
CA LYS A 76 0.83 -16.68 3.83
C LYS A 76 -0.57 -17.24 4.02
N GLN A 77 -1.47 -17.00 3.06
CA GLN A 77 -2.83 -17.53 3.09
C GLN A 77 -2.82 -19.06 3.13
N GLN A 78 -2.02 -19.70 2.28
CA GLN A 78 -1.89 -21.16 2.28
C GLN A 78 -1.40 -21.71 3.62
N ARG A 79 -0.48 -21.02 4.31
CA ARG A 79 -0.02 -21.44 5.64
C ARG A 79 -1.11 -21.28 6.71
N GLN A 80 -1.92 -20.23 6.62
CA GLN A 80 -3.08 -20.03 7.50
C GLN A 80 -4.15 -21.10 7.28
N ASP A 81 -4.47 -21.41 6.02
CA ASP A 81 -5.44 -22.46 5.67
C ASP A 81 -4.97 -23.84 6.16
N ASN A 82 -3.66 -24.07 6.16
CA ASN A 82 -3.03 -25.28 6.67
C ASN A 82 -2.76 -25.26 8.19
N LEU A 83 -3.27 -24.26 8.93
CA LEU A 83 -3.14 -24.10 10.39
C LEU A 83 -1.69 -23.95 10.90
N PHE A 84 -0.73 -23.65 10.02
CA PHE A 84 0.65 -23.35 10.41
C PHE A 84 0.81 -21.94 10.97
N GLU A 85 -0.09 -21.03 10.61
CA GLU A 85 -0.16 -19.67 11.15
C GLU A 85 -1.51 -19.46 11.85
N GLY A 86 -1.49 -18.80 13.01
CA GLY A 86 -2.72 -18.48 13.74
C GLY A 86 -3.66 -17.57 12.95
N PRO A 87 -4.95 -17.51 13.32
CA PRO A 87 -5.90 -16.59 12.69
C PRO A 87 -5.37 -15.16 12.75
N ASN A 88 -5.53 -14.38 11.66
CA ASN A 88 -5.23 -12.95 11.73
C ASN A 88 -6.16 -12.34 12.80
N LEU A 89 -5.56 -11.84 13.88
CA LEU A 89 -6.25 -11.22 15.01
C LEU A 89 -6.50 -9.71 14.80
N GLU A 90 -6.52 -9.25 13.55
CA GLU A 90 -6.84 -7.85 13.20
C GLU A 90 -8.29 -7.69 12.76
#